data_AF-A0A7C3J9Z4-F1
#
_entry.id   AF-A0A7C3J9Z4-F1
#
_cell.length_a   1.000
_cell.length_b   1.000
_cell.length_c   1.000
_cell.angle_alpha   90.00
_cell.angle_beta   90.00
_cell.angle_gamma   90.00
#
_symmetry.space_group_name_H-M   'P 1'
#
loop_
_entity.id
_entity.type
_entity.pdbx_description
1 polymer ?
#
loop_
_entity_poly.entity_id
_entity_poly.type
_entity_poly.pdbx_seq_one_letter_code
_entity_poly.pdbx_strand_id
1 'polypeptide(L)'
;MRTLRKDRLVQERMHDVYLVRGKWPEPTFCTECGAVFSRGRWSWEKLSSSLTAHQIICPACRRIADRYPAGYIEIKGEFFTGHRDEILNLIERVEQQEKGRHPLERLMSLAPEGDHLLVTTTGTHLARRIGQALARAYKGELTFDYAPADQHIRVYWQR
;
A
#
# COMPACT_ATOMS: atom_id res chain seq x y z
N MET A 1 31.44 6.80 -39.23
CA MET A 1 30.19 6.32 -38.59
C MET A 1 30.52 5.10 -37.73
N ARG A 2 30.49 5.23 -36.40
CA ARG A 2 30.64 4.09 -35.47
C ARG A 2 29.37 4.04 -34.62
N THR A 3 28.54 3.04 -34.87
CA THR A 3 27.30 2.80 -34.16
C THR A 3 27.63 2.25 -32.78
N LEU A 4 27.48 3.07 -31.74
CA LEU A 4 27.58 2.63 -30.35
C LEU A 4 26.34 1.78 -30.05
N ARG A 5 26.55 0.47 -29.92
CA ARG A 5 25.56 -0.46 -29.38
C ARG A 5 25.27 -0.04 -27.94
N LYS A 6 24.05 0.43 -27.67
CA LYS A 6 23.53 0.53 -26.30
C LYS A 6 23.33 -0.88 -25.80
N ASP A 7 24.27 -1.37 -25.02
CA ASP A 7 24.08 -2.54 -24.17
C ASP A 7 22.90 -2.25 -23.25
N ARG A 8 21.74 -2.78 -23.64
CA ARG A 8 20.52 -2.74 -22.86
C ARG A 8 20.72 -3.75 -21.72
N LEU A 9 21.33 -3.28 -20.63
CA LEU A 9 21.32 -3.99 -19.35
C LEU A 9 19.86 -4.35 -19.08
N VAL A 10 19.55 -5.63 -19.23
CA VAL A 10 18.25 -6.18 -18.87
C VAL A 10 18.17 -6.05 -17.36
N GLN A 11 17.52 -5.00 -16.88
CA GLN A 11 17.20 -4.88 -15.46
C GLN A 11 16.33 -6.09 -15.11
N GLU A 12 16.89 -6.99 -14.31
CA GLU A 12 16.13 -8.07 -13.70
C GLU A 12 14.92 -7.44 -12.99
N ARG A 13 13.72 -7.89 -13.37
CA ARG A 13 12.48 -7.43 -12.74
C ARG A 13 12.52 -7.92 -11.30
N MET A 14 12.91 -7.06 -10.36
CA MET A 14 12.82 -7.38 -8.94
C MET A 14 11.34 -7.55 -8.60
N HIS A 15 10.95 -8.81 -8.40
CA HIS A 15 9.61 -9.13 -7.93
C HIS A 15 9.52 -8.67 -6.48
N ASP A 16 8.42 -8.02 -6.09
CA ASP A 16 8.21 -7.55 -4.73
C ASP A 16 8.43 -8.70 -3.73
N VAL A 17 9.50 -8.57 -2.95
CA VAL A 17 9.98 -9.57 -1.99
C VAL A 17 8.93 -9.86 -0.91
N TYR A 18 7.99 -8.92 -0.70
CA TYR A 18 6.90 -9.07 0.24
C TYR A 18 5.72 -9.85 -0.35
N LEU A 19 5.50 -9.76 -1.67
CA LEU A 19 4.49 -10.51 -2.42
C LEU A 19 5.05 -11.85 -2.88
N VAL A 20 5.24 -12.77 -1.93
CA VAL A 20 5.57 -14.17 -2.26
C VAL A 20 4.41 -14.75 -3.07
N ARG A 21 4.55 -14.81 -4.40
CA ARG A 21 3.64 -15.53 -5.30
C ARG A 21 3.94 -17.03 -5.19
N GLY A 22 3.52 -17.67 -4.10
CA GLY A 22 3.71 -19.09 -3.89
C GLY A 22 3.06 -19.58 -2.61
N LYS A 23 2.15 -20.56 -2.75
CA LYS A 23 1.22 -21.14 -1.77
C LYS A 23 1.77 -21.21 -0.34
N TRP A 24 1.39 -20.26 0.52
CA TRP A 24 1.50 -20.48 1.96
C TRP A 24 0.71 -21.77 2.28
N PRO A 25 1.25 -22.66 3.13
CA PRO A 25 0.49 -23.81 3.60
C PRO A 25 -0.85 -23.37 4.18
N GLU A 26 -1.96 -23.98 3.76
CA GLU A 26 -3.28 -23.57 4.22
C GLU A 26 -3.78 -24.51 5.33
N PRO A 27 -4.33 -23.98 6.44
CA PRO A 27 -4.42 -22.56 6.78
C PRO A 27 -3.12 -21.99 7.36
N THR A 28 -2.83 -20.73 7.07
CA THR A 28 -1.75 -19.95 7.72
C THR A 28 -2.35 -18.73 8.40
N PHE A 29 -1.87 -18.32 9.57
CA PHE A 29 -2.20 -17.02 10.17
C PHE A 29 -0.98 -16.15 10.43
N CYS A 30 -1.23 -14.84 10.47
CA CYS A 30 -0.26 -13.84 10.84
C CYS A 30 -0.17 -13.71 12.35
N THR A 31 1.01 -13.94 12.93
CA THR A 31 1.24 -13.81 14.38
C THR A 31 1.08 -12.37 14.88
N GLU A 32 1.28 -11.37 14.02
CA GLU A 32 1.24 -9.95 14.40
C GLU A 32 -0.16 -9.33 14.35
N CYS A 33 -1.01 -9.76 13.42
CA CYS A 33 -2.31 -9.11 13.20
C CYS A 33 -3.49 -10.08 13.13
N GLY A 34 -3.24 -11.39 13.18
CA GLY A 34 -4.29 -12.41 13.12
C GLY A 34 -4.95 -12.59 11.76
N ALA A 35 -4.52 -11.89 10.70
CA ALA A 35 -5.01 -12.15 9.34
C ALA A 35 -4.73 -13.62 8.95
N VAL A 36 -5.65 -14.24 8.23
CA VAL A 36 -5.59 -15.66 7.87
C VAL A 36 -5.46 -15.81 6.36
N PHE A 37 -4.52 -16.63 5.92
CA PHE A 37 -4.41 -17.08 4.54
C PHE A 37 -5.12 -18.43 4.36
N SER A 38 -6.13 -18.43 3.52
CA SER A 38 -6.95 -19.60 3.17
C SER A 38 -7.60 -19.38 1.81
N ARG A 39 -7.80 -20.44 1.03
CA ARG A 39 -8.34 -20.42 -0.33
C ARG A 39 -7.60 -19.42 -1.22
N GLY A 40 -6.27 -19.38 -1.12
CA GLY A 40 -5.42 -18.51 -1.92
C GLY A 40 -5.47 -17.02 -1.58
N ARG A 41 -6.12 -16.59 -0.50
CA ARG A 41 -6.26 -15.17 -0.14
C ARG A 41 -6.10 -14.90 1.36
N TRP A 42 -5.69 -13.68 1.69
CA TRP A 42 -5.70 -13.18 3.07
C TRP A 42 -7.09 -12.63 3.43
N SER A 43 -7.61 -12.97 4.60
CA SER A 43 -8.88 -12.47 5.14
C SER A 43 -8.79 -12.25 6.66
N TRP A 44 -9.83 -11.63 7.24
CA TRP A 44 -10.00 -11.51 8.70
C TRP A 44 -10.86 -12.66 9.28
N GLU A 45 -10.99 -13.77 8.55
CA GLU A 45 -11.75 -14.93 9.00
C GLU A 45 -11.11 -15.52 10.27
N LYS A 46 -11.94 -16.05 11.17
CA LYS A 46 -11.44 -16.77 12.35
C LYS A 46 -11.04 -18.17 11.96
N LEU A 47 -9.88 -18.62 12.42
CA LEU A 47 -9.54 -20.04 12.37
C LEU A 47 -10.45 -20.82 13.31
N SER A 48 -10.96 -21.96 12.82
CA SER A 48 -11.60 -22.94 13.69
C SER A 48 -10.57 -23.48 14.67
N SER A 49 -10.92 -23.57 15.96
CA SER A 49 -10.05 -24.09 17.02
C SER A 49 -9.60 -25.54 16.79
N SER A 50 -10.28 -26.27 15.90
CA SER A 50 -9.94 -27.63 15.50
C SER A 50 -8.84 -27.73 14.44
N LEU A 51 -8.41 -26.62 13.83
CA LEU A 51 -7.42 -26.63 12.75
C LEU A 51 -6.04 -26.27 13.27
N THR A 52 -5.05 -27.10 12.98
CA THR A 52 -3.64 -26.72 13.11
C THR A 52 -3.31 -25.75 11.96
N ALA A 53 -2.92 -24.52 12.30
CA ALA A 53 -2.57 -23.49 11.33
C ALA A 53 -1.09 -23.12 11.42
N HIS A 54 -0.49 -22.88 10.27
CA HIS A 54 0.89 -22.41 10.18
C HIS A 54 1.00 -20.96 10.64
N GLN A 55 2.16 -20.61 11.19
CA GLN A 55 2.43 -19.29 11.75
C GLN A 55 3.46 -18.56 10.89
N ILE A 56 3.12 -17.35 10.45
CA ILE A 56 4.05 -16.47 9.74
C ILE A 56 3.82 -15.01 10.15
N ILE A 57 4.62 -14.09 9.61
CA ILE A 57 4.28 -12.65 9.55
C ILE A 57 3.79 -12.33 8.13
N CYS A 58 2.59 -11.76 8.01
CA CYS A 58 2.02 -11.45 6.69
C CYS A 58 2.80 -10.34 5.97
N PRO A 59 2.68 -10.23 4.62
CA PRO A 59 3.38 -9.22 3.83
C PRO A 59 3.22 -7.78 4.35
N ALA A 60 2.02 -7.39 4.77
CA ALA A 60 1.76 -6.04 5.28
C ALA A 60 2.46 -5.77 6.62
N CYS A 61 2.43 -6.73 7.55
CA CYS A 61 3.14 -6.62 8.83
C CYS A 61 4.66 -6.54 8.62
N ARG A 62 5.21 -7.33 7.67
CA ARG A 62 6.64 -7.23 7.30
C ARG A 62 6.99 -5.85 6.75
N ARG A 63 6.22 -5.32 5.79
CA ARG A 63 6.42 -3.96 5.24
C ARG A 63 6.38 -2.86 6.33
N ILE A 64 5.47 -3.00 7.29
CA ILE A 64 5.37 -2.08 8.44
C ILE A 64 6.63 -2.16 9.31
N ALA A 65 7.05 -3.37 9.68
CA ALA A 65 8.24 -3.58 10.50
C ALA A 65 9.51 -3.04 9.82
N ASP A 66 9.65 -3.31 8.52
CA ASP A 66 10.82 -2.92 7.73
C ASP A 66 10.76 -1.46 7.24
N ARG A 67 9.66 -0.74 7.53
CA ARG A 67 9.38 0.61 7.01
C ARG A 67 9.60 0.71 5.50
N TYR A 68 9.07 -0.26 4.76
CA TYR A 68 9.19 -0.38 3.30
C TYR A 68 7.81 -0.26 2.61
N PRO A 69 7.32 0.97 2.37
CA PRO A 69 6.02 1.21 1.74
C PRO A 69 5.89 0.66 0.32
N ALA A 70 4.66 0.30 -0.05
CA ALA A 70 4.29 0.03 -1.44
C ALA A 70 3.67 1.27 -2.09
N GLY A 71 3.08 2.16 -1.30
CA GLY A 71 2.46 3.37 -1.80
C GLY A 71 2.93 4.59 -1.03
N TYR A 72 3.13 5.67 -1.77
CA TYR A 72 3.38 7.01 -1.27
C TYR A 72 2.30 7.93 -1.82
N ILE A 73 1.66 8.72 -0.97
CA ILE A 73 0.73 9.77 -1.37
C ILE A 73 1.26 11.09 -0.83
N GLU A 74 1.57 12.03 -1.71
CA GLU A 74 1.92 13.40 -1.37
C GLU A 74 0.69 14.30 -1.60
N ILE A 75 0.23 14.94 -0.54
CA ILE A 75 -0.93 15.84 -0.53
C ILE A 75 -0.41 17.25 -0.23
N LYS A 76 -0.52 18.17 -1.18
CA LYS A 76 0.04 19.52 -1.09
C LYS A 76 -0.99 20.62 -1.40
N GLY A 77 -0.65 21.83 -0.97
CA GLY A 77 -1.35 23.06 -1.32
C GLY A 77 -2.08 23.69 -0.14
N GLU A 78 -2.40 24.98 -0.26
CA GLU A 78 -3.05 25.75 0.81
C GLU A 78 -4.39 25.13 1.24
N PHE A 79 -5.05 24.41 0.34
CA PHE A 79 -6.28 23.70 0.64
C PHE A 79 -6.09 22.66 1.76
N PHE A 80 -4.95 21.97 1.80
CA PHE A 80 -4.67 21.00 2.85
C PHE A 80 -4.64 21.66 4.23
N THR A 81 -4.00 22.83 4.36
CA THR A 81 -3.89 23.56 5.62
C THR A 81 -5.26 23.91 6.20
N GLY A 82 -6.22 24.31 5.35
CA GLY A 82 -7.59 24.64 5.76
C GLY A 82 -8.49 23.44 6.03
N HIS A 83 -8.19 22.27 5.46
CA HIS A 83 -9.05 21.07 5.50
C HIS A 83 -8.35 19.83 6.04
N ARG A 84 -7.29 20.02 6.83
CA ARG A 84 -6.42 18.94 7.32
C ARG A 84 -7.19 17.80 7.97
N ASP A 85 -8.04 18.10 8.94
CA ASP A 85 -8.76 17.06 9.70
C ASP A 85 -9.76 16.32 8.82
N GLU A 86 -10.42 17.00 7.88
CA GLU A 86 -11.33 16.34 6.92
C GLU A 86 -10.59 15.39 5.99
N ILE A 87 -9.41 15.80 5.50
CA ILE A 87 -8.55 14.99 4.64
C ILE A 87 -8.03 13.76 5.39
N LEU A 88 -7.57 13.93 6.64
CA LEU A 88 -7.15 12.81 7.49
C LEU A 88 -8.30 11.82 7.72
N ASN A 89 -9.48 12.32 8.07
CA ASN A 89 -10.68 11.48 8.24
C ASN A 89 -11.09 10.75 6.96
N LEU A 90 -10.94 11.38 5.79
CA LEU A 90 -11.19 10.73 4.50
C LEU A 90 -10.20 9.58 4.27
N ILE A 91 -8.91 9.80 4.53
CA ILE A 91 -7.87 8.78 4.37
C ILE A 91 -8.15 7.58 5.28
N GLU A 92 -8.43 7.81 6.56
CA GLU A 92 -8.72 6.76 7.52
C GLU A 92 -9.97 5.96 7.13
N ARG A 93 -11.03 6.63 6.67
CA ARG A 93 -12.25 5.95 6.21
C ARG A 93 -11.99 5.07 4.99
N VAL A 94 -11.21 5.56 4.03
CA VAL A 94 -10.83 4.80 2.84
C VAL A 94 -9.99 3.58 3.23
N GLU A 95 -9.06 3.74 4.18
CA GLU A 95 -8.27 2.62 4.69
C GLU A 95 -9.13 1.58 5.39
N GLN A 96 -9.98 1.98 6.33
CA GLN A 96 -10.82 1.05 7.09
C GLN A 96 -11.69 0.21 6.16
N GLN A 97 -12.28 0.85 5.13
CA GLN A 97 -13.08 0.17 4.13
C GLN A 97 -12.25 -0.82 3.29
N GLU A 98 -11.06 -0.44 2.86
CA GLU A 98 -10.19 -1.31 2.06
C GLU A 98 -9.64 -2.46 2.89
N LYS A 99 -9.04 -2.16 4.04
CA LYS A 99 -8.47 -3.12 4.98
C LYS A 99 -9.48 -4.18 5.38
N GLY A 100 -10.75 -3.81 5.60
CA GLY A 100 -11.81 -4.76 5.94
C GLY A 100 -12.01 -5.88 4.90
N ARG A 101 -11.70 -5.62 3.62
CA ARG A 101 -11.82 -6.59 2.52
C ARG A 101 -10.47 -7.16 2.09
N HIS A 102 -9.41 -6.36 2.21
CA HIS A 102 -8.07 -6.65 1.78
C HIS A 102 -7.11 -6.44 2.95
N PRO A 103 -6.89 -7.45 3.81
CA PRO A 103 -6.08 -7.29 5.02
C PRO A 103 -4.65 -6.83 4.79
N LEU A 104 -4.13 -6.92 3.56
CA LEU A 104 -2.78 -6.49 3.22
C LEU A 104 -2.70 -5.02 2.77
N GLU A 105 -3.82 -4.35 2.56
CA GLU A 105 -3.91 -2.95 2.18
C GLU A 105 -4.13 -2.11 3.44
N ARG A 106 -3.07 -1.50 3.97
CA ARG A 106 -3.08 -0.77 5.25
C ARG A 106 -2.34 0.55 5.14
N LEU A 107 -2.77 1.48 6.00
CA LEU A 107 -2.03 2.71 6.28
C LEU A 107 -0.78 2.35 7.10
N MET A 108 0.37 2.91 6.72
CA MET A 108 1.64 2.76 7.45
C MET A 108 1.96 4.00 8.26
N SER A 109 1.85 5.19 7.65
CA SER A 109 2.10 6.46 8.34
C SER A 109 1.32 7.62 7.72
N LEU A 110 1.11 8.64 8.54
CA LEU A 110 0.63 9.97 8.18
C LEU A 110 1.66 10.97 8.76
N ALA A 111 2.44 11.61 7.89
CA ALA A 111 3.49 12.54 8.27
C ALA A 111 3.15 13.95 7.74
N PRO A 112 2.46 14.78 8.55
CA PRO A 112 2.19 16.18 8.21
C PRO A 112 3.45 17.02 8.40
N GLU A 113 3.79 17.81 7.38
CA GLU A 113 4.94 18.70 7.33
C GLU A 113 4.52 20.05 6.72
N GLY A 114 4.17 21.03 7.56
CA GLY A 114 3.69 22.34 7.08
C GLY A 114 2.40 22.24 6.28
N ASP A 115 2.45 22.65 5.00
CA ASP A 115 1.37 22.61 4.02
C ASP A 115 1.33 21.30 3.21
N HIS A 116 2.08 20.29 3.65
CA HIS A 116 2.20 18.99 3.01
C HIS A 116 1.83 17.86 3.97
N LEU A 117 1.26 16.78 3.43
CA LEU A 117 1.08 15.52 4.12
C LEU A 117 1.61 14.37 3.25
N LEU A 118 2.59 13.66 3.81
CA LEU A 118 3.06 12.39 3.26
C LEU A 118 2.29 11.24 3.92
N VAL A 119 1.63 10.43 3.09
CA VAL A 119 0.95 9.20 3.50
C VAL A 119 1.71 8.01 2.93
N THR A 120 1.92 6.97 3.72
CA THR A 120 2.50 5.72 3.24
C THR A 120 1.59 4.52 3.46
N THR A 121 1.60 3.56 2.55
CA THR A 121 0.73 2.38 2.58
C THR A 121 1.47 1.08 2.30
N THR A 122 0.99 -0.02 2.86
CA THR A 122 1.55 -1.37 2.62
C THR A 122 1.20 -1.95 1.25
N GLY A 123 0.20 -1.37 0.56
CA GLY A 123 -0.26 -1.82 -0.75
C GLY A 123 -0.53 -0.65 -1.70
N THR A 124 -0.33 -0.90 -2.99
CA THR A 124 -0.49 0.10 -4.06
C THR A 124 -1.96 0.44 -4.32
N HIS A 125 -2.87 -0.50 -4.03
CA HIS A 125 -4.30 -0.29 -4.29
C HIS A 125 -4.90 0.73 -3.32
N LEU A 126 -4.53 0.68 -2.04
CA LEU A 126 -4.96 1.66 -1.06
C LEU A 126 -4.49 3.08 -1.43
N ALA A 127 -3.21 3.24 -1.80
CA ALA A 127 -2.68 4.54 -2.22
C ALA A 127 -3.45 5.11 -3.42
N ARG A 128 -3.73 4.28 -4.43
CA ARG A 128 -4.54 4.68 -5.58
C ARG A 128 -5.94 5.11 -5.16
N ARG A 129 -6.59 4.37 -4.25
CA ARG A 129 -7.94 4.70 -3.78
C ARG A 129 -7.98 5.97 -2.96
N ILE A 130 -6.98 6.24 -2.12
CA ILE A 130 -6.87 7.50 -1.38
C ILE A 130 -6.79 8.68 -2.36
N GLY A 131 -5.88 8.64 -3.33
CA GLY A 131 -5.76 9.70 -4.34
C GLY A 131 -7.05 9.93 -5.13
N GLN A 132 -7.71 8.86 -5.56
CA GLN A 132 -9.00 8.97 -6.23
C GLN A 132 -10.10 9.51 -5.32
N ALA A 133 -10.11 9.18 -4.04
CA ALA A 133 -11.08 9.69 -3.09
C ALA A 133 -10.91 11.20 -2.89
N LEU A 134 -9.66 11.68 -2.78
CA LEU A 134 -9.33 13.11 -2.71
C LEU A 134 -9.83 13.86 -3.94
N ALA A 135 -9.48 13.39 -5.15
CA ALA A 135 -9.91 14.04 -6.39
C ALA A 135 -11.45 14.03 -6.56
N ARG A 136 -12.14 12.98 -6.10
CA ARG A 136 -13.61 12.92 -6.14
C ARG A 136 -14.25 13.90 -5.15
N ALA A 137 -13.76 13.95 -3.91
CA ALA A 137 -14.32 14.77 -2.84
C ALA A 137 -14.00 16.26 -3.04
N TYR A 138 -12.77 16.57 -3.45
CA TYR A 138 -12.22 17.92 -3.40
C TYR A 138 -11.73 18.47 -4.75
N LYS A 139 -11.81 17.71 -5.85
CA LYS A 139 -11.19 18.09 -7.14
C LYS A 139 -9.67 18.21 -7.00
N GLY A 140 -9.02 19.09 -7.75
CA GLY A 140 -7.56 19.24 -7.77
C GLY A 140 -6.88 18.36 -8.82
N GLU A 141 -5.57 18.51 -8.91
CA GLU A 141 -4.72 17.76 -9.83
C GLU A 141 -4.28 16.45 -9.17
N LEU A 142 -4.45 15.32 -9.87
CA LEU A 142 -4.09 13.99 -9.40
C LEU A 142 -3.22 13.29 -10.44
N THR A 143 -2.02 12.88 -10.04
CA THR A 143 -1.11 12.11 -10.89
C THR A 143 -0.67 10.81 -10.21
N PHE A 144 -0.31 9.84 -11.05
CA PHE A 144 0.14 8.52 -10.62
C PHE A 144 1.44 8.18 -11.34
N ASP A 145 2.49 7.92 -10.57
CA ASP A 145 3.75 7.39 -11.08
C ASP A 145 3.95 5.97 -10.58
N TYR A 146 4.21 5.06 -11.52
CA TYR A 146 4.50 3.66 -11.23
C TYR A 146 5.96 3.39 -11.53
N ALA A 147 6.72 2.93 -10.53
CA ALA A 147 8.08 2.47 -10.75
C ALA A 147 8.07 0.99 -11.17
N PRO A 148 8.47 0.65 -12.41
CA PRO A 148 8.37 -0.73 -12.92
C PRO A 148 9.27 -1.73 -12.19
N ALA A 149 10.34 -1.25 -11.56
CA ALA A 149 11.35 -2.09 -10.91
C ALA A 149 11.04 -2.43 -9.45
N ASP A 150 10.26 -1.58 -8.76
CA ASP A 150 10.15 -1.62 -7.29
C ASP A 150 8.72 -1.90 -6.80
N GLN A 151 7.77 -2.10 -7.71
CA GLN A 151 6.35 -2.34 -7.42
C GLN A 151 5.75 -1.34 -6.41
N HIS A 152 6.24 -0.09 -6.43
CA HIS A 152 5.65 0.99 -5.67
C HIS A 152 4.88 1.96 -6.57
N ILE A 153 3.88 2.60 -5.97
CA ILE A 153 3.12 3.69 -6.57
C ILE A 153 3.44 4.99 -5.82
N ARG A 154 3.64 6.07 -6.57
CA ARG A 154 3.61 7.42 -6.05
C ARG A 154 2.37 8.13 -6.57
N VAL A 155 1.66 8.74 -5.65
CA VAL A 155 0.41 9.45 -5.92
C VAL A 155 0.64 10.89 -5.50
N TYR A 156 0.44 11.82 -6.41
CA TYR A 156 0.52 13.24 -6.08
C TYR A 156 -0.87 13.84 -6.22
N TRP A 157 -1.31 14.54 -5.19
CA TRP A 157 -2.54 15.30 -5.22
C TRP A 157 -2.29 16.72 -4.72
N GLN A 158 -2.75 17.71 -5.49
CA GLN A 158 -2.60 19.12 -5.13
C GLN A 158 -3.88 19.91 -5.39
N ARG A 159 -4.18 20.83 -4.48
CA ARG A 159 -5.27 21.80 -4.60
C ARG A 159 -4.97 23.12 -3.90
#